data_AF-A0A0S2JJG2-F1
#
_entry.id   AF-A0A0S2JJG2-F1
#
_cell.length_a   1.000
_cell.length_b   1.000
_cell.length_c   1.000
_cell.angle_alpha   90.00
_cell.angle_beta   90.00
_cell.angle_gamma   90.00
#
_symmetry.space_group_name_H-M   'P 1'
#
loop_
_entity.id
_entity.type
_entity.pdbx_description
1 polymer ?
#
loop_
_entity_poly.entity_id
_entity_poly.type
_entity_poly.pdbx_seq_one_letter_code
_entity_poly.pdbx_strand_id
1 'polypeptide(L)'
;MSYVGIARNAGTISTNIEKLIRSGEGSQGLSKRIGTTSTNITAFINGKASLGIAKALGTTTTNAQQLRDEIGREGAIGVIIGLACGMDAK
;
A
#
# COMPACT_ATOMS: atom_id res chain seq x y z
N MET A 1 -8.45 2.19 17.54
CA MET A 1 -8.04 0.90 16.95
C MET A 1 -6.55 0.73 17.14
N SER A 2 -6.09 -0.43 17.59
CA SER A 2 -4.65 -0.70 17.70
C SER A 2 -4.06 -1.05 16.33
N TYR A 3 -2.88 -0.52 16.00
CA TYR A 3 -2.15 -0.90 14.77
C TYR A 3 -1.89 -2.41 14.68
N VAL A 4 -1.99 -3.14 15.79
CA VAL A 4 -1.87 -4.60 15.85
C VAL A 4 -2.93 -5.30 14.99
N GLY A 5 -4.20 -4.84 15.00
CA GLY A 5 -5.28 -5.47 14.24
C GLY A 5 -5.08 -5.28 12.72
N ILE A 6 -4.73 -4.07 12.32
CA ILE A 6 -4.42 -3.72 10.92
C ILE A 6 -3.21 -4.51 10.45
N ALA A 7 -2.14 -4.54 11.26
CA ALA A 7 -0.91 -5.26 10.92
C ALA A 7 -1.16 -6.75 10.71
N ARG A 8 -1.96 -7.39 11.58
CA ARG A 8 -2.34 -8.80 11.44
C ARG A 8 -3.05 -9.07 10.11
N ASN A 9 -4.04 -8.25 9.76
CA ASN A 9 -4.79 -8.43 8.51
C ASN A 9 -3.94 -8.11 7.27
N ALA A 10 -3.06 -7.12 7.36
CA ALA A 10 -2.14 -6.72 6.30
C ALA A 10 -0.91 -7.64 6.16
N GLY A 11 -0.79 -8.70 6.96
CA GLY A 11 0.34 -9.63 6.91
C GLY A 11 1.68 -8.99 7.31
N THR A 12 1.66 -8.07 8.29
CA THR A 12 2.85 -7.36 8.76
C THR A 12 2.84 -7.12 10.27
N ILE A 13 3.76 -6.30 10.78
CA ILE A 13 3.86 -5.91 12.20
C ILE A 13 3.47 -4.44 12.40
N SER A 14 3.01 -4.11 13.60
CA SER A 14 2.49 -2.78 13.96
C SER A 14 3.46 -1.63 13.63
N THR A 15 4.76 -1.85 13.80
CA THR A 15 5.80 -0.85 13.50
C THR A 15 5.88 -0.53 12.01
N ASN A 16 5.60 -1.49 11.13
CA ASN A 16 5.55 -1.25 9.69
C ASN A 16 4.32 -0.44 9.30
N ILE A 17 3.18 -0.65 9.96
CA ILE A 17 1.98 0.18 9.78
C ILE A 17 2.26 1.62 10.24
N GLU A 18 2.92 1.78 11.39
CA GLU A 18 3.32 3.10 11.87
C GLU A 18 4.26 3.82 10.90
N LYS A 19 5.29 3.13 10.39
CA LYS A 19 6.21 3.70 9.38
C LYS A 19 5.50 4.07 8.08
N LEU A 20 4.53 3.27 7.64
CA LEU A 20 3.73 3.56 6.47
C LEU A 20 2.92 4.85 6.66
N ILE A 21 2.26 5.00 7.81
CA ILE A 21 1.40 6.15 8.10
C ILE A 21 2.24 7.42 8.32
N ARG A 22 3.31 7.34 9.11
CA ARG A 22 4.11 8.53 9.46
C ARG A 22 5.06 8.95 8.33
N SER A 23 5.78 7.99 7.77
CA SER A 23 6.89 8.25 6.84
C SER A 23 6.56 7.88 5.39
N GLY A 24 5.46 7.18 5.13
CA GLY A 24 5.13 6.67 3.79
C GLY A 24 6.00 5.49 3.35
N GLU A 25 6.70 4.84 4.28
CA GLU A 25 7.63 3.76 3.97
C GLU A 25 6.90 2.41 3.82
N GLY A 26 6.98 1.83 2.63
CA GLY A 26 6.58 0.45 2.39
C GLY A 26 7.48 -0.55 3.10
N SER A 27 6.91 -1.66 3.56
CA SER A 27 7.66 -2.77 4.18
C SER A 27 7.61 -4.03 3.32
N GLN A 28 8.52 -4.97 3.57
CA GLN A 28 8.51 -6.27 2.90
C GLN A 28 7.23 -7.07 3.17
N GLY A 29 6.64 -6.95 4.37
CA GLY A 29 5.39 -7.64 4.70
C GLY A 29 4.23 -7.14 3.83
N LEU A 30 4.08 -5.83 3.73
CA LEU A 30 3.07 -5.20 2.88
C LEU A 30 3.30 -5.53 1.40
N SER A 31 4.55 -5.49 0.94
CA SER A 31 4.87 -5.74 -0.46
C SER A 31 4.59 -7.20 -0.86
N LYS A 32 4.93 -8.16 0.01
CA LYS A 32 4.58 -9.58 -0.20
C LYS A 32 3.07 -9.79 -0.23
N ARG A 33 2.33 -9.14 0.67
CA ARG A 33 0.87 -9.25 0.72
C ARG A 33 0.20 -8.70 -0.53
N ILE A 34 0.65 -7.53 -0.99
CA ILE A 34 0.10 -6.81 -2.16
C ILE A 34 0.58 -7.42 -3.49
N GLY A 35 1.67 -8.18 -3.50
CA GLY A 35 2.27 -8.72 -4.73
C GLY A 35 3.08 -7.69 -5.51
N THR A 36 3.76 -6.78 -4.80
CA THR A 36 4.64 -5.74 -5.37
C THR A 36 5.93 -5.61 -4.56
N THR A 37 6.71 -4.55 -4.75
CA THR A 37 7.93 -4.24 -3.99
C THR A 37 7.68 -3.12 -2.98
N SER A 38 8.45 -3.09 -1.89
CA SER A 38 8.39 -1.99 -0.90
C SER A 38 8.70 -0.64 -1.56
N THR A 39 9.65 -0.60 -2.50
CA THR A 39 9.96 0.58 -3.30
C THR A 39 8.76 1.09 -4.09
N ASN A 40 7.99 0.20 -4.71
CA ASN A 40 6.79 0.57 -5.46
C ASN A 40 5.69 1.13 -4.55
N ILE A 41 5.56 0.61 -3.32
CA ILE A 41 4.62 1.14 -2.31
C ILE A 41 5.04 2.54 -1.88
N THR A 42 6.31 2.72 -1.52
CA THR A 42 6.85 4.04 -1.12
C THR A 42 6.72 5.04 -2.27
N ALA A 43 7.04 4.63 -3.50
CA ALA A 43 6.90 5.47 -4.69
C ALA A 43 5.44 5.88 -4.91
N PHE A 44 4.49 4.95 -4.76
CA PHE A 44 3.07 5.28 -4.85
C PHE A 44 2.67 6.30 -3.81
N ILE A 45 3.06 6.12 -2.55
CA ILE A 45 2.76 7.11 -1.49
C ILE A 45 3.43 8.46 -1.78
N ASN A 46 4.59 8.48 -2.43
CA ASN A 46 5.28 9.69 -2.87
C ASN A 46 4.74 10.30 -4.19
N GLY A 47 3.68 9.74 -4.77
CA GLY A 47 3.00 10.32 -5.93
C GLY A 47 3.29 9.64 -7.27
N LYS A 48 3.96 8.48 -7.28
CA LYS A 48 4.30 7.78 -8.52
C LYS A 48 3.75 6.36 -8.55
N ALA A 49 2.78 6.12 -9.42
CA ALA A 49 2.30 4.78 -9.71
C ALA A 49 3.35 3.98 -10.49
N SER A 50 3.36 2.67 -10.25
CA SER A 50 4.22 1.70 -10.92
C SER A 50 3.39 0.57 -11.48
N LEU A 51 3.95 -0.20 -12.42
CA LEU A 51 3.30 -1.40 -12.98
C LEU A 51 2.87 -2.39 -11.88
N GLY A 52 3.68 -2.56 -10.83
CA GLY A 52 3.34 -3.44 -9.71
C GLY A 52 2.12 -2.97 -8.92
N ILE A 53 1.99 -1.66 -8.71
CA ILE A 53 0.81 -1.08 -8.03
C ILE A 53 -0.43 -1.16 -8.91
N ALA A 54 -0.29 -0.82 -10.20
CA ALA A 54 -1.38 -0.92 -11.15
C ALA A 54 -1.94 -2.35 -11.24
N LYS A 55 -1.04 -3.35 -11.27
CA LYS A 55 -1.42 -4.77 -11.25
C LYS A 55 -2.13 -5.15 -9.95
N ALA A 56 -1.65 -4.69 -8.81
CA ALA A 56 -2.30 -4.94 -7.52
C ALA A 56 -3.70 -4.29 -7.42
N LEU A 57 -3.88 -3.14 -8.06
CA LEU A 57 -5.17 -2.46 -8.19
C LEU A 57 -6.08 -3.04 -9.29
N GLY A 58 -5.58 -3.98 -10.10
CA GLY A 58 -6.32 -4.54 -11.24
C GLY A 58 -6.60 -3.53 -12.37
N THR A 59 -5.71 -2.54 -12.56
CA THR A 59 -5.90 -1.45 -13.52
C THR A 59 -4.61 -1.14 -14.30
N THR A 60 -4.66 -0.13 -15.18
CA THR A 60 -3.50 0.36 -15.94
C THR A 60 -2.65 1.32 -15.11
N THR A 61 -1.39 1.52 -15.48
CA THR A 61 -0.52 2.50 -14.80
C THR A 61 -1.04 3.92 -14.89
N THR A 62 -1.67 4.29 -16.02
CA THR A 62 -2.28 5.60 -16.21
C THR A 62 -3.42 5.83 -15.24
N ASN A 63 -4.34 4.87 -15.11
CA ASN A 63 -5.46 4.98 -14.18
C ASN A 63 -5.00 4.95 -12.72
N ALA A 64 -3.99 4.13 -12.40
CA ALA A 64 -3.39 4.11 -11.06
C ALA A 64 -2.69 5.44 -10.73
N GLN A 65 -2.08 6.09 -11.71
CA GLN A 65 -1.47 7.41 -11.54
C GLN A 65 -2.56 8.48 -11.34
N GLN A 66 -3.60 8.49 -12.16
CA GLN A 66 -4.74 9.40 -11.98
C GLN A 66 -5.38 9.26 -10.60
N LEU A 67 -5.67 8.03 -10.17
CA LEU A 67 -6.17 7.75 -8.83
C LEU A 67 -5.21 8.31 -7.77
N ARG A 68 -3.89 8.08 -7.94
CA ARG A 68 -2.90 8.59 -7.00
C ARG A 68 -2.94 10.12 -6.92
N ASP A 69 -3.02 10.79 -8.05
CA ASP A 69 -3.01 12.25 -8.12
C ASP A 69 -4.26 12.85 -7.46
N GLU A 70 -5.42 12.20 -7.61
CA GLU A 70 -6.68 12.64 -6.99
C GLU A 70 -6.72 12.43 -5.47
N ILE A 71 -6.26 11.26 -4.97
CA ILE A 71 -6.42 10.90 -3.55
C ILE A 71 -5.31 11.46 -2.65
N GLY A 72 -4.22 11.96 -3.22
CA GLY A 72 -3.09 12.46 -2.46
C GLY A 72 -2.35 11.39 -1.64
N ARG A 73 -1.44 11.84 -0.76
CA ARG A 73 -0.59 10.95 0.06
C ARG A 73 -1.42 10.12 1.05
N GLU A 74 -2.33 10.77 1.78
CA GLU A 74 -3.13 10.12 2.82
C GLU A 74 -4.08 9.08 2.21
N GLY A 75 -4.71 9.40 1.08
CA GLY A 75 -5.52 8.44 0.34
C GLY A 75 -4.70 7.26 -0.19
N ALA A 76 -3.48 7.51 -0.67
CA ALA A 76 -2.60 6.44 -1.11
C ALA A 76 -2.23 5.48 0.02
N ILE A 77 -1.96 5.99 1.23
CA ILE A 77 -1.74 5.16 2.43
C ILE A 77 -2.99 4.31 2.71
N GLY A 78 -4.17 4.92 2.68
CA GLY A 78 -5.45 4.22 2.85
C GLY A 78 -5.65 3.09 1.83
N VAL A 79 -5.36 3.34 0.56
CA VAL A 79 -5.44 2.34 -0.52
C VAL A 79 -4.46 1.18 -0.27
N ILE A 80 -3.22 1.45 0.13
CA ILE A 80 -2.24 0.41 0.42
C ILE A 80 -2.68 -0.46 1.61
N ILE A 81 -3.20 0.15 2.66
CA ILE A 81 -3.74 -0.58 3.82
C ILE A 81 -4.97 -1.41 3.41
N GLY A 82 -5.88 -0.81 2.61
CA GLY A 82 -7.07 -1.47 2.10
C GLY A 82 -6.74 -2.69 1.24
N LEU A 83 -5.79 -2.55 0.30
CA LEU A 83 -5.29 -3.66 -0.51
C LEU A 83 -4.68 -4.76 0.36
N ALA A 84 -3.80 -4.41 1.30
CA ALA A 84 -3.13 -5.39 2.14
C ALA A 84 -4.11 -6.17 3.03
N CYS A 85 -5.14 -5.51 3.56
CA CYS A 85 -6.17 -6.13 4.41
C CYS A 85 -7.25 -6.87 3.61
N GLY A 86 -7.59 -6.40 2.41
CA GLY A 86 -8.66 -6.96 1.57
C GLY A 86 -8.22 -8.11 0.68
N MET A 87 -6.91 -8.30 0.50
CA MET A 87 -6.38 -9.52 -0.12
C MET A 87 -6.50 -10.66 0.90
N ASP A 88 -7.49 -11.53 0.71
CA ASP A 88 -7.65 -12.75 1.51
C ASP A 88 -6.35 -13.56 1.52
N ALA A 89 -6.02 -14.12 2.67
CA ALA A 89 -4.95 -15.10 2.78
C ALA A 89 -5.46 -16.38 2.10
N LYS A 90 -5.21 -16.54 0.80
CA LYS A 90 -5.19 -17.88 0.21
C LYS A 90 -4.00 -18.66 0.73
#